data_AF-A0A382P6M4-F1
#
_entry.id   AF-A0A382P6M4-F1
#
_cell.length_a   1.000
_cell.length_b   1.000
_cell.length_c   1.000
_cell.angle_alpha   90.00
_cell.angle_beta   90.00
_cell.angle_gamma   90.00
#
_symmetry.space_group_name_H-M   'P 1'
#
loop_
_entity.id
_entity.type
_entity.pdbx_description
1 polymer ?
#
loop_
_entity_poly.entity_id
_entity_poly.type
_entity_poly.pdbx_seq_one_letter_code
_entity_poly.pdbx_strand_id
1 'polypeptide(L)'
;MYRDNLTGAGFWKSPRKAITLLGMSGSGKTTLASRLPRQTWFHYSGDYRIGTRYLDESILDNVKREAMQMPFLAELLRSDSIYLCHNISIHNLKPIASFLGMIGNPGLGGLSVEEFKR
;
A
#
# COMPACT_ATOMS: atom_id res chain seq x y z
N MET A 1 10.33 -22.48 5.70
CA MET A 1 10.58 -23.72 4.94
C MET A 1 10.28 -23.43 3.47
N TYR A 2 11.26 -22.88 2.73
CA TYR A 2 11.12 -22.75 1.28
C TYR A 2 11.16 -24.17 0.71
N ARG A 3 10.16 -24.53 -0.10
CA ARG A 3 10.12 -25.86 -0.72
C ARG A 3 11.14 -25.86 -1.85
N ASP A 4 12.26 -26.53 -1.62
CA ASP A 4 13.26 -26.77 -2.65
C ASP A 4 12.59 -27.47 -3.85
N ASN A 5 12.72 -26.87 -5.04
CA ASN A 5 12.42 -27.43 -6.35
C ASN A 5 10.99 -27.99 -6.56
N LEU A 6 9.96 -27.17 -6.32
CA LEU A 6 8.60 -27.52 -6.74
C LEU A 6 8.46 -27.41 -8.28
N THR A 7 8.29 -28.55 -8.96
CA THR A 7 8.00 -28.55 -10.40
C THR A 7 6.61 -27.99 -10.69
N GLY A 8 6.35 -27.50 -11.91
CA GLY A 8 5.02 -27.00 -12.29
C GLY A 8 3.90 -28.04 -12.11
N ALA A 9 4.19 -29.31 -12.43
CA ALA A 9 3.26 -30.42 -12.17
C ALA A 9 3.04 -30.67 -10.66
N GLY A 10 4.10 -30.54 -9.85
CA GLY A 10 4.00 -30.60 -8.39
C GLY A 10 3.18 -29.45 -7.81
N PHE A 11 3.33 -28.23 -8.35
CA PHE A 11 2.51 -27.07 -7.97
C PHE A 11 1.03 -27.32 -8.26
N TRP A 12 0.72 -27.82 -9.46
CA TRP A 12 -0.67 -28.07 -9.88
C TRP A 12 -1.39 -29.07 -8.96
N LYS A 13 -0.68 -30.11 -8.50
CA LYS A 13 -1.22 -31.11 -7.58
C LYS A 13 -1.23 -30.68 -6.10
N SER A 14 -0.60 -29.57 -5.74
CA SER A 14 -0.53 -29.12 -4.35
C SER A 14 -1.92 -28.76 -3.80
N PRO A 15 -2.29 -29.22 -2.58
CA PRO A 15 -3.57 -28.88 -1.95
C PRO A 15 -3.64 -27.41 -1.51
N ARG A 16 -2.48 -26.77 -1.29
CA ARG A 16 -2.37 -25.33 -1.00
C ARG A 16 -1.44 -24.70 -2.03
N LYS A 17 -1.95 -23.70 -2.75
CA LYS A 17 -1.24 -22.99 -3.82
C LYS A 17 -1.18 -21.52 -3.46
N ALA A 18 0.01 -20.93 -3.59
CA ALA A 18 0.21 -19.49 -3.46
C ALA A 18 1.02 -19.02 -4.66
N ILE A 19 0.58 -17.93 -5.29
CA ILE A 19 1.27 -17.31 -6.42
C ILE A 19 1.58 -15.88 -6.00
N THR A 20 2.85 -15.51 -6.02
CA THR A 20 3.28 -14.14 -5.76
C THR A 20 3.40 -13.42 -7.09
N LEU A 21 2.62 -12.35 -7.28
CA LEU A 21 2.78 -11.44 -8.39
C LEU A 21 3.77 -10.34 -7.98
N LEU A 22 4.97 -10.34 -8.57
CA LEU A 22 6.00 -9.32 -8.36
C LEU A 22 6.17 -8.48 -9.62
N GLY A 23 6.31 -7.17 -9.44
CA GLY A 23 6.46 -6.22 -10.55
C GLY A 23 6.20 -4.79 -10.09
N MET A 24 6.60 -3.81 -10.89
CA MET A 24 6.44 -2.38 -10.59
C MET A 24 4.97 -1.95 -10.56
N SER A 25 4.68 -0.77 -10.00
CA SER A 25 3.36 -0.16 -10.13
C SER A 25 2.96 -0.06 -11.61
N GLY A 26 1.69 -0.32 -11.94
CA GLY A 26 1.20 -0.31 -13.33
C GLY A 26 1.44 -1.59 -14.15
N SER A 27 2.25 -2.55 -13.68
CA SER A 27 2.48 -3.85 -14.37
C SER A 27 1.28 -4.79 -14.47
N GLY A 28 0.09 -4.38 -13.99
CA GLY A 28 -1.14 -5.18 -14.11
C GLY A 28 -1.33 -6.25 -13.02
N LYS A 29 -0.51 -6.29 -11.96
CA LYS A 29 -0.64 -7.25 -10.84
C LYS A 29 -2.07 -7.28 -10.27
N THR A 30 -2.59 -6.12 -9.91
CA THR A 30 -3.95 -5.97 -9.35
C THR A 30 -5.01 -6.39 -10.36
N THR A 31 -4.83 -6.08 -11.65
CA THR A 31 -5.74 -6.49 -12.72
C THR A 31 -5.82 -8.01 -12.84
N LEU A 32 -4.67 -8.69 -12.86
CA LEU A 32 -4.61 -10.15 -12.93
C LEU A 32 -5.21 -10.80 -11.67
N ALA A 33 -4.80 -10.34 -10.49
CA ALA A 33 -5.32 -10.86 -9.22
C ALA A 33 -6.84 -10.68 -9.08
N SER A 34 -7.39 -9.58 -9.59
CA SER A 34 -8.83 -9.28 -9.54
C SER A 34 -9.66 -10.13 -10.51
N ARG A 35 -9.05 -10.70 -11.55
CA ARG A 35 -9.71 -11.60 -12.51
C ARG A 35 -9.74 -13.05 -12.03
N LEU A 36 -8.98 -13.41 -10.99
CA LEU A 36 -9.03 -14.77 -10.43
C LEU A 36 -10.38 -15.00 -9.71
N PRO A 37 -10.98 -16.20 -9.81
CA PRO A 37 -12.27 -16.48 -9.17
C PRO A 37 -12.19 -16.34 -7.65
N ARG A 38 -13.01 -15.44 -7.07
CA ARG A 38 -13.01 -15.15 -5.63
C ARG A 38 -13.41 -16.34 -4.75
N GLN A 39 -14.14 -17.31 -5.30
CA GLN A 39 -14.57 -18.50 -4.55
C GLN A 39 -13.43 -19.48 -4.29
N THR A 40 -12.39 -19.47 -5.14
CA THR A 40 -11.27 -20.43 -5.08
C THR A 40 -9.92 -19.76 -4.83
N TRP A 41 -9.82 -18.44 -5.09
CA TRP A 41 -8.62 -17.66 -4.88
C TRP A 41 -8.87 -16.49 -3.95
N PHE A 42 -7.97 -16.34 -2.98
CA PHE A 42 -7.93 -15.21 -2.06
C PHE A 42 -6.88 -14.20 -2.52
N HIS A 43 -7.29 -12.94 -2.75
CA HIS A 43 -6.36 -11.87 -3.11
C HIS A 43 -5.68 -11.30 -1.86
N TYR A 44 -4.39 -11.58 -1.73
CA TYR A 44 -3.54 -11.04 -0.67
C TYR A 44 -2.69 -9.90 -1.22
N SER A 45 -3.07 -8.65 -0.92
CA SER A 45 -2.24 -7.47 -1.23
C SER A 45 -1.32 -7.15 -0.05
N GLY A 46 0.00 -7.23 -0.28
CA GLY A 46 1.01 -6.84 0.69
C GLY A 46 0.95 -5.35 0.99
N ASP A 47 0.92 -4.52 -0.07
CA ASP A 47 0.87 -3.06 0.03
C ASP A 47 -0.31 -2.58 0.86
N TYR A 48 -1.51 -3.13 0.60
CA TYR A 48 -2.72 -2.77 1.35
C TYR A 48 -2.55 -3.06 2.84
N ARG A 49 -1.98 -4.22 3.20
CA ARG A 49 -1.79 -4.62 4.60
C ARG A 49 -0.69 -3.82 5.28
N ILE A 50 0.39 -3.49 4.57
CA ILE A 50 1.43 -2.63 5.13
C ILE A 50 0.84 -1.25 5.42
N GLY A 51 0.11 -0.71 4.46
CA GLY A 51 -0.60 0.56 4.60
C GLY A 51 -1.54 0.60 5.78
N THR A 52 -2.52 -0.31 5.84
CA THR A 52 -3.57 -0.26 6.86
C THR A 52 -3.13 -0.75 8.24
N ARG A 53 -2.08 -1.56 8.33
CA ARG A 53 -1.66 -2.13 9.63
C ARG A 53 -0.50 -1.38 10.29
N TYR A 54 0.40 -0.79 9.50
CA TYR A 54 1.63 -0.21 10.03
C TYR A 54 1.81 1.26 9.69
N LEU A 55 1.17 1.75 8.62
CA LEU A 55 1.37 3.13 8.16
C LEU A 55 0.14 4.02 8.37
N ASP A 56 -1.02 3.45 8.74
CA ASP A 56 -2.26 4.17 8.96
C ASP A 56 -2.08 5.39 9.88
N GLU A 57 -1.67 5.12 11.12
CA GLU A 57 -1.50 6.17 12.14
C GLU A 57 -0.46 7.21 11.71
N SER A 58 0.67 6.76 11.15
CA SER A 58 1.74 7.65 10.71
C SER A 58 1.33 8.57 9.56
N ILE A 59 0.56 8.05 8.59
CA ILE A 59 -0.02 8.83 7.49
C ILE A 59 -0.97 9.89 8.07
N LEU A 60 -1.87 9.45 8.95
CA LEU A 60 -2.89 10.32 9.53
C LEU A 60 -2.26 11.43 10.39
N ASP A 61 -1.26 11.10 11.19
CA ASP A 61 -0.56 12.05 12.05
C ASP A 61 0.24 13.08 11.25
N ASN A 62 0.84 12.67 10.14
CA ASN A 62 1.51 13.62 9.25
C ASN A 62 0.51 14.61 8.63
N VAL A 63 -0.64 14.13 8.16
CA VAL A 63 -1.71 15.00 7.62
C VAL A 63 -2.26 15.93 8.70
N LYS A 64 -2.48 15.43 9.92
CA LYS A 64 -2.86 16.27 11.06
C LYS A 64 -1.81 17.36 11.33
N ARG A 65 -0.52 17.02 11.30
CA ARG A 65 0.57 17.99 11.51
C ARG A 65 0.57 19.10 10.46
N GLU A 66 0.39 18.76 9.19
CA GLU A 66 0.23 19.76 8.11
C GLU A 66 -1.03 20.60 8.29
N ALA A 67 -2.16 19.97 8.63
CA ALA A 67 -3.42 20.69 8.89
C ALA A 67 -3.31 21.66 10.08
N MET A 68 -2.49 21.33 11.09
CA MET A 68 -2.25 22.21 12.25
C MET A 68 -1.50 23.49 11.89
N GLN A 69 -0.85 23.57 10.72
CA GLN A 69 -0.20 24.80 10.24
C GLN A 69 -1.21 25.83 9.72
N MET A 70 -2.42 25.39 9.35
CA MET A 70 -3.53 26.26 8.92
C MET A 70 -4.43 26.57 10.13
N PRO A 71 -4.48 27.82 10.63
CA PRO A 71 -5.22 28.16 11.86
C PRO A 71 -6.69 27.73 11.85
N PHE A 72 -7.37 27.90 10.71
CA PHE A 72 -8.76 27.48 10.50
C PHE A 72 -8.96 25.98 10.68
N LEU A 73 -8.12 25.15 10.05
CA LEU A 73 -8.19 23.69 10.19
C LEU A 73 -7.79 23.23 11.59
N ALA A 74 -6.79 23.88 12.17
CA ALA A 74 -6.33 23.60 13.53
C ALA A 74 -7.43 23.84 14.57
N GLU A 75 -8.21 24.92 14.43
CA GLU A 75 -9.37 25.19 15.29
C GLU A 75 -10.41 24.09 15.18
N LEU A 76 -10.84 23.76 13.95
CA LEU A 76 -11.85 22.72 13.70
C LEU A 76 -11.45 21.33 14.19
N LEU A 77 -10.16 20.97 14.06
CA LEU A 77 -9.64 19.68 14.52
C LEU A 77 -9.50 19.62 16.05
N ARG A 78 -9.15 20.74 16.70
CA ARG A 78 -9.00 20.80 18.16
C ARG A 78 -10.35 20.88 18.87
N SER A 79 -11.36 21.49 18.27
CA SER A 79 -12.72 21.53 18.81
C SER A 79 -13.53 20.26 18.51
N ASP A 80 -12.92 19.26 17.85
CA ASP A 80 -13.59 18.04 17.38
C ASP A 80 -14.77 18.31 16.43
N SER A 81 -14.76 19.47 15.76
CA SER A 81 -15.77 19.84 14.76
C SER A 81 -15.60 19.07 13.45
N ILE A 82 -14.38 18.61 13.15
CA ILE A 82 -14.07 17.73 12.03
C ILE A 82 -13.08 16.65 12.46
N TYR A 83 -13.10 15.51 11.77
CA TYR A 83 -12.09 14.46 11.92
C TYR A 83 -11.50 14.09 10.55
N LEU A 84 -10.25 13.63 10.56
CA LEU A 84 -9.57 13.13 9.37
C LEU A 84 -9.55 11.60 9.40
N CYS A 85 -9.87 11.00 8.26
CA CYS A 85 -9.77 9.56 8.05
C CYS A 85 -9.16 9.31 6.67
N HIS A 86 -8.23 8.36 6.59
CA HIS A 86 -7.65 7.95 5.32
C HIS A 86 -8.59 6.93 4.64
N ASN A 87 -8.67 6.98 3.31
CA ASN A 87 -9.42 5.98 2.54
C ASN A 87 -8.46 5.07 1.76
N ILE A 88 -7.77 4.18 2.48
CA ILE A 88 -6.88 3.18 1.90
C ILE A 88 -7.71 1.96 1.52
N SER A 89 -7.60 1.55 0.27
CA SER A 89 -8.19 0.30 -0.23
C SER A 89 -7.17 -0.46 -1.07
N ILE A 90 -7.46 -1.73 -1.38
CA ILE A 90 -6.61 -2.55 -2.26
C ILE A 90 -6.42 -1.89 -3.63
N HIS A 91 -7.40 -1.08 -4.07
CA HIS A 91 -7.36 -0.37 -5.34
C HIS A 91 -6.87 1.09 -5.20
N ASN A 92 -6.79 1.63 -3.99
CA ASN A 92 -6.35 2.99 -3.71
C ASN A 92 -5.22 3.00 -2.67
N LEU A 93 -3.99 2.80 -3.15
CA LEU A 93 -2.76 2.88 -2.37
C LEU A 93 -2.11 4.26 -2.42
N LYS A 94 -2.78 5.25 -3.03
CA LYS A 94 -2.25 6.61 -3.22
C LYS A 94 -1.80 7.27 -1.91
N PRO A 95 -2.55 7.18 -0.78
CA PRO A 95 -2.12 7.77 0.49
C PRO A 95 -0.77 7.22 0.98
N ILE A 96 -0.53 5.92 0.77
CA ILE A 96 0.71 5.24 1.18
C ILE A 96 1.88 5.71 0.31
N ALA A 97 1.68 5.74 -1.02
CA ALA A 97 2.72 6.17 -1.95
C ALA A 97 3.10 7.65 -1.77
N SER A 98 2.12 8.51 -1.46
CA SER A 98 2.39 9.92 -1.16
C SER A 98 3.12 10.12 0.16
N PHE A 99 2.87 9.27 1.16
CA PHE A 99 3.54 9.37 2.46
C PHE A 99 4.97 8.81 2.45
N LEU A 100 5.17 7.63 1.87
CA LEU A 100 6.52 7.04 1.73
C LEU A 100 7.39 7.74 0.69
N GLY A 101 6.76 8.47 -0.23
CA GLY A 101 7.38 8.89 -1.47
C GLY A 101 7.65 7.71 -2.41
N MET A 102 8.17 8.02 -3.59
CA MET A 102 8.54 7.02 -4.59
C MET A 102 9.96 7.28 -5.06
N ILE A 103 10.83 6.27 -5.05
CA ILE A 103 12.15 6.40 -5.65
C ILE A 103 11.98 6.82 -7.12
N GLY A 104 12.65 7.89 -7.53
CA GLY A 104 12.51 8.41 -8.88
C GLY A 104 13.19 9.76 -9.08
N ASN A 105 12.88 10.40 -10.20
CA ASN A 105 13.42 11.70 -10.55
C ASN A 105 12.89 12.81 -9.61
N PRO A 106 13.75 13.53 -8.86
CA PRO A 106 13.34 14.64 -8.00
C PRO A 106 12.59 15.76 -8.72
N GLY A 107 12.94 16.05 -9.98
CA GLY A 107 12.24 17.04 -10.80
C GLY A 107 10.80 16.64 -11.16
N LEU A 108 10.41 15.39 -10.93
CA LEU A 108 9.06 14.87 -11.12
C LEU A 108 8.41 14.41 -9.79
N GLY A 109 8.96 14.84 -8.64
CA GLY A 109 8.46 14.48 -7.32
C GLY A 109 8.87 13.09 -6.80
N GLY A 110 9.92 12.49 -7.38
CA GLY A 110 10.53 11.26 -6.87
C GLY A 110 11.64 11.51 -5.84
N LEU A 111 11.86 10.57 -4.93
CA LEU A 111 12.94 10.63 -3.94
C LEU A 111 14.21 9.97 -4.47
N SER A 112 15.37 10.45 -4.02
CA SER A 112 16.62 9.72 -4.18
C SER A 112 16.60 8.41 -3.38
N VAL A 113 17.45 7.46 -3.73
CA VAL A 113 17.57 6.18 -2.98
C VAL A 113 18.03 6.43 -1.54
N GLU A 114 18.89 7.42 -1.33
CA GLU A 114 19.39 7.79 -0.01
C GLU A 114 18.28 8.37 0.87
N GLU A 115 17.48 9.28 0.32
CA GLU A 115 16.37 9.92 1.03
C GLU A 115 15.24 8.94 1.34
N PHE A 116 14.94 8.02 0.42
CA PHE A 116 13.93 6.98 0.63
C PHE A 116 14.30 5.97 1.74
N LYS A 117 15.60 5.78 2.03
CA LYS A 117 16.09 4.81 3.02
C LYS A 117 16.28 5.38 4.43
N ARG A 118 16.12 6.69 4.59
CA ARG A 118 16.30 7.39 5.87
C ARG A 118 15.13 7.15 6.82
#